data_AF-A8NVH5-F1
#
_entry.id   AF-A8NVH5-F1
#
_cell.length_a   1.000
_cell.length_b   1.000
_cell.length_c   1.000
_cell.angle_alpha   90.00
_cell.angle_beta   90.00
_cell.angle_gamma   90.00
#
_symmetry.space_group_name_H-M   'P 1'
#
loop_
_entity.id
_entity.type
_entity.pdbx_description
1 polymer ?
#
loop_
_entity_poly.entity_id
_entity_poly.type
_entity_poly.pdbx_seq_one_letter_code
_entity_poly.pdbx_strand_id
1 'polypeptide(L)'
;MSSSDLVIFAEKCHELIKMSSSGIVIFAEEWRELIETTSSDIVISAEKWHELIETTSSDIVIFAEKCHELIKMSSSDIVIFAEKWHEFIETTSSDIVIFAEKINQNVS
;
A
#
# COMPACT_ATOMS: atom_id res chain seq x y z
N MET A 1 -24.59 -3.19 5.98
CA MET A 1 -23.86 -3.48 7.22
C MET A 1 -23.11 -2.21 7.59
N SER A 2 -23.04 -1.85 8.87
CA SER A 2 -22.36 -0.62 9.30
C SER A 2 -20.85 -0.82 9.15
N SER A 3 -20.33 -0.61 7.96
CA SER A 3 -18.89 -0.63 7.70
C SER A 3 -18.31 0.59 8.42
N SER A 4 -17.50 0.33 9.45
CA SER A 4 -16.84 1.40 10.21
C SER A 4 -15.47 1.61 9.60
N ASP A 5 -15.08 2.86 9.38
CA ASP A 5 -13.73 3.17 8.90
C ASP A 5 -12.69 2.81 9.96
N LEU A 6 -11.52 2.39 9.50
CA LEU A 6 -10.41 1.99 10.35
C LEU A 6 -9.24 2.94 10.13
N VAL A 7 -8.84 3.64 11.20
CA VAL A 7 -7.71 4.55 11.20
C VAL A 7 -6.65 4.05 12.16
N ILE A 8 -5.42 3.87 11.67
CA ILE A 8 -4.28 3.39 12.46
C ILE A 8 -3.17 4.44 12.44
N PHE A 9 -2.68 4.78 13.62
CA PHE A 9 -1.45 5.56 13.82
C PHE A 9 -0.47 4.70 14.61
N ALA A 10 0.72 4.49 14.07
CA ALA A 10 1.77 3.74 14.75
C ALA A 10 3.13 4.33 14.44
N GLU A 11 4.05 4.43 15.39
CA GLU A 11 5.45 4.75 15.08
C GLU A 11 6.05 3.62 14.22
N LYS A 12 5.82 2.37 14.65
CA LYS A 12 6.26 1.16 13.96
C LYS A 12 5.16 0.14 13.89
N CYS A 13 4.92 -0.38 12.68
CA CYS A 13 4.10 -1.55 12.46
C CYS A 13 4.97 -2.69 11.95
N HIS A 14 5.04 -3.77 12.72
CA HIS A 14 5.80 -4.95 12.32
C HIS A 14 5.00 -5.82 11.36
N GLU A 15 3.78 -6.17 11.74
CA GLU A 15 2.96 -7.11 10.99
C GLU A 15 1.50 -6.75 11.19
N LEU A 16 0.75 -6.73 10.09
CA LEU A 16 -0.69 -6.58 10.14
C LEU A 16 -1.33 -7.56 9.17
N ILE A 17 -2.00 -8.57 9.74
CA ILE A 17 -2.26 -9.84 9.05
C ILE A 17 -3.57 -9.81 8.24
N LYS A 18 -4.57 -9.02 8.65
CA LYS A 18 -5.86 -8.95 7.94
C LYS A 18 -6.68 -7.74 8.35
N MET A 19 -7.13 -6.94 7.38
CA MET A 19 -8.08 -5.86 7.62
C MET A 19 -9.26 -5.91 6.66
N SER A 20 -10.46 -5.68 7.18
CA SER A 20 -11.66 -5.47 6.38
C SER A 20 -12.50 -4.35 6.95
N SER A 21 -12.78 -3.34 6.12
CA SER A 21 -13.45 -2.09 6.48
C SER A 21 -14.13 -1.48 5.24
N SER A 22 -14.93 -0.43 5.41
CA SER A 22 -15.33 0.46 4.30
C SER A 22 -14.16 1.30 3.80
N GLY A 23 -13.43 1.89 4.73
CA GLY A 23 -12.28 2.75 4.47
C GLY A 23 -11.13 2.41 5.41
N ILE A 24 -9.91 2.41 4.90
CA ILE A 24 -8.70 2.13 5.68
C ILE A 24 -7.72 3.26 5.48
N VAL A 25 -7.30 3.86 6.59
CA VAL A 25 -6.28 4.90 6.62
C VAL A 25 -5.18 4.50 7.60
N ILE A 26 -3.95 4.42 7.10
CA ILE A 26 -2.80 3.98 7.88
C ILE A 26 -1.69 5.02 7.79
N PHE A 27 -1.24 5.49 8.95
CA PHE A 27 -0.08 6.36 9.08
C PHE A 27 0.96 5.75 10.00
N ALA A 28 2.21 5.72 9.54
CA ALA A 28 3.32 5.31 10.37
C ALA A 28 4.68 5.80 9.89
N GLU A 29 5.71 5.68 10.73
CA GLU A 29 7.08 5.99 10.29
C GLU A 29 7.69 4.77 9.58
N GLU A 30 7.60 3.59 10.22
CA GLU A 30 8.14 2.34 9.66
C GLU A 30 7.09 1.23 9.58
N TRP A 31 6.93 0.67 8.38
CA TRP A 31 6.13 -0.53 8.12
C TRP A 31 6.99 -1.65 7.56
N ARG A 32 6.84 -2.83 8.16
CA ARG A 32 7.48 -4.04 7.65
C ARG A 32 6.56 -4.87 6.77
N GLU A 33 5.41 -5.30 7.27
CA GLU A 33 4.58 -6.27 6.55
C GLU A 33 3.08 -5.97 6.67
N LEU A 34 2.39 -5.91 5.53
CA LEU A 34 0.92 -5.90 5.44
C LEU A 34 0.48 -7.09 4.57
N ILE A 35 -0.28 -8.02 5.14
CA ILE A 35 -0.52 -9.32 4.51
C ILE A 35 -1.78 -9.33 3.62
N GLU A 36 -2.91 -8.83 4.13
CA GLU A 36 -4.17 -8.87 3.37
C GLU A 36 -5.11 -7.72 3.78
N THR A 37 -5.47 -6.87 2.82
CA THR A 37 -6.38 -5.74 3.07
C THR A 37 -7.49 -5.66 2.03
N THR A 38 -8.74 -5.58 2.51
CA THR A 38 -9.93 -5.42 1.67
C THR A 38 -10.77 -4.25 2.15
N SER A 39 -10.96 -3.25 1.29
CA SER A 39 -11.71 -2.03 1.59
C SER A 39 -12.29 -1.40 0.33
N SER A 40 -13.26 -0.50 0.42
CA SER A 40 -13.64 0.32 -0.73
C SER A 40 -12.53 1.30 -1.08
N ASP A 41 -11.98 1.96 -0.05
CA ASP A 41 -10.88 2.93 -0.19
C ASP A 41 -9.73 2.59 0.76
N ILE A 42 -8.50 2.74 0.28
CA ILE A 42 -7.27 2.50 1.07
C ILE A 42 -6.29 3.66 0.88
N VAL A 43 -5.86 4.25 1.99
CA VAL A 43 -4.80 5.26 2.04
C VAL A 43 -3.71 4.83 3.01
N ILE A 44 -2.48 4.70 2.52
CA ILE A 44 -1.32 4.30 3.31
C ILE A 44 -0.23 5.35 3.17
N SER A 45 0.31 5.79 4.31
CA SER A 45 1.48 6.68 4.37
C SER A 45 2.51 6.14 5.35
N ALA A 46 3.72 5.91 4.85
CA ALA A 46 4.85 5.47 5.67
C ALA A 46 6.17 6.10 5.21
N GLU A 47 7.07 6.53 6.11
CA GLU A 47 8.41 6.95 5.64
C GLU A 47 9.14 5.78 4.99
N LYS A 48 9.10 4.61 5.63
CA LYS A 48 9.71 3.38 5.11
C LYS A 48 8.72 2.24 5.09
N TRP A 49 8.66 1.58 3.95
CA TRP A 49 7.88 0.38 3.74
C TRP A 49 8.74 -0.75 3.18
N HIS A 50 8.67 -1.92 3.80
CA HIS A 50 9.38 -3.11 3.31
C HIS A 50 8.51 -3.97 2.40
N GLU A 51 7.35 -4.42 2.85
CA GLU A 51 6.55 -5.40 2.12
C GLU A 51 5.03 -5.13 2.22
N LEU A 52 4.36 -5.20 1.06
CA LEU A 52 2.90 -5.33 0.93
C LEU A 52 2.57 -6.59 0.14
N ILE A 53 1.79 -7.51 0.73
CA ILE A 53 1.54 -8.82 0.14
C ILE A 53 0.29 -8.81 -0.76
N GLU A 54 -0.86 -8.36 -0.25
CA GLU A 54 -2.11 -8.39 -1.03
C GLU A 54 -3.10 -7.29 -0.62
N THR A 55 -3.56 -6.51 -1.60
CA THR A 55 -4.56 -5.46 -1.38
C THR A 55 -5.63 -5.48 -2.46
N THR A 56 -6.90 -5.48 -2.04
CA THR A 56 -8.06 -5.34 -2.92
C THR A 56 -8.89 -4.13 -2.54
N SER A 57 -9.06 -3.21 -3.49
CA SER A 57 -9.87 -2.00 -3.27
C SER A 57 -10.59 -1.51 -4.52
N SER A 58 -11.43 -0.49 -4.37
CA SER A 58 -11.85 0.32 -5.52
C SER A 58 -10.78 1.36 -5.82
N ASP A 59 -10.27 2.02 -4.78
CA ASP A 59 -9.23 3.05 -4.88
C ASP A 59 -8.08 2.81 -3.89
N ILE A 60 -6.84 2.85 -4.37
CA ILE A 60 -5.62 2.69 -3.56
C ILE A 60 -4.72 3.91 -3.73
N VAL A 61 -4.34 4.53 -2.61
CA VAL A 61 -3.36 5.62 -2.57
C VAL A 61 -2.24 5.31 -1.57
N ILE A 62 -1.00 5.34 -2.06
CA ILE A 62 0.20 5.02 -1.27
C ILE A 62 1.22 6.15 -1.35
N PHE A 63 1.71 6.57 -0.19
CA PHE A 63 2.83 7.52 -0.06
C PHE A 63 3.96 6.89 0.76
N ALA A 64 5.16 6.88 0.21
CA ALA A 64 6.36 6.52 0.96
C ALA A 64 7.61 7.32 0.59
N GLU A 65 8.59 7.45 1.48
CA GLU A 65 9.93 7.87 1.04
C GLU A 65 10.67 6.68 0.42
N LYS A 66 10.54 5.50 1.05
CA LYS A 66 11.20 4.28 0.59
C LYS A 66 10.24 3.12 0.59
N CYS A 67 10.08 2.50 -0.58
CA CYS A 67 9.35 1.25 -0.75
C CYS A 67 10.32 0.17 -1.25
N HIS A 68 10.40 -0.94 -0.53
CA HIS A 68 11.25 -2.07 -0.94
C HIS A 68 10.50 -2.99 -1.90
N GLU A 69 9.38 -3.56 -1.46
CA GLU A 69 8.64 -4.59 -2.18
C GLU A 69 7.12 -4.36 -2.08
N LEU A 70 6.45 -4.52 -3.22
CA LEU A 70 5.01 -4.41 -3.38
C LEU A 70 4.58 -5.60 -4.24
N ILE A 71 3.78 -6.52 -3.68
CA ILE A 71 3.54 -7.86 -4.22
C ILE A 71 2.27 -7.92 -5.08
N LYS A 72 1.08 -7.59 -4.54
CA LYS A 72 -0.18 -7.65 -5.33
C LYS A 72 -1.17 -6.57 -4.96
N MET A 73 -1.62 -5.82 -5.97
CA MET A 73 -2.74 -4.88 -5.83
C MET A 73 -3.78 -5.09 -6.93
N SER A 74 -5.04 -5.15 -6.51
CA SER A 74 -6.21 -5.19 -7.37
C SER A 74 -7.08 -3.99 -7.04
N SER A 75 -7.24 -3.08 -7.99
CA SER A 75 -8.01 -1.85 -7.80
C SER A 75 -8.65 -1.37 -9.09
N SER A 76 -9.63 -0.48 -9.03
CA SER A 76 -10.01 0.29 -10.22
C SER A 76 -8.93 1.33 -10.48
N ASP A 77 -8.58 2.10 -9.45
CA ASP A 77 -7.58 3.17 -9.51
C ASP A 77 -6.44 2.93 -8.51
N ILE A 78 -5.20 3.13 -8.95
CA ILE A 78 -3.98 3.02 -8.12
C ILE A 78 -3.11 4.26 -8.30
N VAL A 79 -2.77 4.92 -7.18
CA VAL A 79 -1.84 6.04 -7.15
C VAL A 79 -0.73 5.79 -6.14
N ILE A 80 0.52 5.86 -6.60
CA ILE A 80 1.69 5.58 -5.76
C ILE A 80 2.73 6.68 -5.92
N PHE A 81 3.17 7.22 -4.77
CA PHE A 81 4.27 8.17 -4.68
C PHE A 81 5.36 7.57 -3.79
N ALA A 82 6.55 7.36 -4.35
CA ALA A 82 7.71 6.87 -3.60
C ALA A 82 8.98 7.63 -4.00
N GLU A 83 9.79 8.18 -3.07
CA GLU A 83 11.09 8.75 -3.51
C GLU A 83 12.00 7.63 -4.06
N LYS A 84 12.05 6.49 -3.38
CA LYS A 84 12.86 5.33 -3.77
C LYS A 84 12.03 4.07 -3.79
N TRP A 85 12.13 3.33 -4.88
CA TRP A 85 11.48 2.05 -5.10
C TRP A 85 12.52 0.99 -5.49
N HIS A 86 12.48 -0.19 -4.86
CA HIS A 86 13.38 -1.32 -5.18
C HIS A 86 12.81 -2.47 -6.01
N GLU A 87 11.55 -2.87 -5.84
CA GLU A 87 10.99 -4.00 -6.57
C GLU A 87 9.47 -3.85 -6.79
N PHE A 88 9.02 -4.12 -8.01
CA PHE A 88 7.62 -4.00 -8.43
C PHE A 88 7.04 -5.37 -8.75
N ILE A 89 5.82 -5.64 -8.29
CA ILE A 89 5.08 -6.85 -8.62
C ILE A 89 3.63 -6.49 -8.96
N GLU A 90 3.11 -7.25 -9.93
CA GLU A 90 1.73 -7.47 -10.35
C GLU A 90 0.66 -6.52 -9.79
N THR A 91 0.24 -5.59 -10.64
CA THR A 91 -0.93 -4.74 -10.41
C THR A 91 -1.98 -5.04 -11.46
N THR A 92 -3.23 -5.17 -11.03
CA THR A 92 -4.38 -5.22 -11.93
C THR A 92 -5.26 -4.02 -11.63
N SER A 93 -5.29 -3.07 -12.56
CA SER A 93 -6.10 -1.88 -12.43
C SER A 93 -6.42 -1.27 -13.80
N SER A 94 -7.53 -0.54 -13.85
CA SER A 94 -7.94 0.20 -15.05
C SER A 94 -7.08 1.45 -15.23
N ASP A 95 -6.74 2.14 -14.14
CA ASP A 95 -5.93 3.36 -14.13
C ASP A 95 -4.83 3.32 -13.06
N ILE A 96 -3.57 3.39 -13.51
CA ILE A 96 -2.39 3.34 -12.65
C ILE A 96 -1.51 4.57 -12.86
N VAL A 97 -1.19 5.26 -11.77
CA VAL A 97 -0.25 6.38 -11.74
C VAL A 97 0.84 6.11 -10.71
N ILE A 98 2.09 6.05 -11.17
CA ILE A 98 3.26 5.82 -10.32
C ILE A 98 4.26 6.94 -10.51
N PHE A 99 4.63 7.60 -9.40
CA PHE A 99 5.72 8.56 -9.34
C PHE A 99 6.81 8.02 -8.44
N ALA A 100 7.99 7.80 -9.01
CA ALA A 100 9.18 7.55 -8.22
C ALA A 100 10.41 8.28 -8.73
N GLU A 101 11.17 8.90 -7.81
CA GLU A 101 12.40 9.62 -8.16
C GLU A 101 13.50 8.64 -8.55
N LYS A 102 13.57 7.49 -7.85
CA LYS A 102 14.51 6.42 -8.16
C LYS A 102 13.82 5.06 -8.12
N ILE A 103 13.91 4.36 -9.24
CA ILE A 103 13.46 2.98 -9.36
C ILE A 103 14.68 2.11 -9.64
N ASN A 104 14.98 1.20 -8.72
CA ASN A 104 15.76 0.01 -9.06
C ASN A 104 14.72 -1.05 -9.46
N GLN A 105 14.88 -1.68 -10.62
CA GLN A 105 14.00 -2.75 -11.08
C GLN A 105 14.87 -3.94 -11.46
N ASN A 106 14.62 -5.10 -10.86
CA ASN A 106 14.94 -6.37 -11.49
C ASN A 106 13.67 -6.80 -12.24
N VAL A 107 13.55 -6.37 -13.50
CA VAL A 107 12.48 -6.87 -14.37
C VAL A 107 12.87 -8.28 -14.81
N SER A 108 12.14 -9.29 -14.39
CA SER A 108 12.12 -10.63 -15.01
C SER A 108 10.87 -10.80 -15.85
#